data_AF-A0A9W8I1J7-F1
#
_entry.id   AF-A0A9W8I1J7-F1
#
_cell.length_a   1.000
_cell.length_b   1.000
_cell.length_c   1.000
_cell.angle_alpha   90.00
_cell.angle_beta   90.00
_cell.angle_gamma   90.00
#
_symmetry.space_group_name_H-M   'P 1'
#
loop_
_entity.id
_entity.type
_entity.pdbx_description
1 polymer ?
#
loop_
_entity_poly.entity_id
_entity_poly.type
_entity_poly.pdbx_seq_one_letter_code
_entity_poly.pdbx_strand_id
1 'polypeptide(L)'
;MEHLDVVIDNVRGMLNSTVNIEDKIPAGYTPTRFENLWLSLFEGRNELLTFTVIAFLMHEMVYFGRYVPFWLCDYIPQLRKYKIQDNRPTTHEMQMRCLKSLLFSHFVIEGPLMLGFLPIAKLAGIRTTEMPLPGWQEMALQIAVFFVLEDFWHYWIHRLFHWGPLY
;
A
#
# COMPACT_ATOMS: atom_id res chain seq x y z
N MET A 1 -6.56 6.54 30.39
CA MET A 1 -6.22 5.12 30.63
C MET A 1 -7.24 4.24 29.92
N GLU A 2 -8.55 4.42 30.18
CA GLU A 2 -9.66 3.67 29.53
C GLU A 2 -9.61 3.61 27.98
N HIS A 3 -9.35 4.73 27.28
CA HIS A 3 -9.23 4.71 25.82
C HIS A 3 -8.00 3.95 25.29
N LEU A 4 -6.90 3.92 26.03
CA LEU A 4 -5.69 3.22 25.62
C LEU A 4 -5.89 1.71 25.76
N ASP A 5 -6.56 1.28 26.83
CA ASP A 5 -6.89 -0.13 27.07
C ASP A 5 -7.83 -0.67 25.98
N VAL A 6 -8.85 0.10 25.57
CA VAL A 6 -9.73 -0.25 24.44
C VAL A 6 -8.95 -0.41 23.13
N VAL A 7 -8.00 0.48 22.84
CA VAL A 7 -7.16 0.38 21.63
C VAL A 7 -6.28 -0.87 21.70
N ILE A 8 -5.65 -1.13 22.85
CA ILE A 8 -4.78 -2.30 23.04
C ILE A 8 -5.59 -3.60 22.89
N ASP A 9 -6.79 -3.67 23.45
CA ASP A 9 -7.64 -4.85 23.37
C ASP A 9 -8.18 -5.07 21.95
N ASN A 10 -8.51 -4.00 21.22
CA ASN A 10 -8.86 -4.09 19.80
C ASN A 10 -7.69 -4.63 18.95
N VAL A 11 -6.46 -4.16 19.20
CA VAL A 11 -5.27 -4.64 18.51
C VAL A 11 -4.99 -6.11 18.85
N ARG A 12 -5.10 -6.50 20.13
CA ARG A 12 -4.98 -7.90 20.55
C ARG A 12 -6.05 -8.79 19.92
N GLY A 13 -7.28 -8.30 19.83
CA GLY A 13 -8.36 -8.96 19.12
C GLY A 13 -7.98 -9.23 17.67
N MET A 14 -7.54 -8.21 16.94
CA MET A 14 -7.10 -8.33 15.55
C MET A 14 -5.94 -9.30 15.34
N LEU A 15 -5.01 -9.41 16.29
CA LEU A 15 -3.87 -10.32 16.20
C LEU A 15 -4.26 -11.79 16.41
N ASN A 16 -5.31 -12.05 17.20
CA ASN A 16 -5.69 -13.41 17.60
C ASN A 16 -6.98 -13.91 16.95
N SER A 17 -7.75 -13.04 16.31
CA SER A 17 -8.99 -13.42 15.60
C SER A 17 -8.71 -13.97 14.21
N THR A 18 -9.53 -14.93 13.79
CA THR A 18 -9.68 -15.33 12.40
C THR A 18 -10.96 -14.73 11.81
N VAL A 19 -11.01 -14.57 10.49
CA VAL A 19 -12.20 -14.08 9.80
C VAL A 19 -13.19 -15.23 9.62
N ASN A 20 -14.44 -14.99 10.03
CA ASN A 20 -15.63 -15.68 9.53
C ASN A 20 -16.29 -14.76 8.49
N ILE A 21 -16.39 -15.21 7.24
CA ILE A 21 -16.95 -14.39 6.15
C ILE A 21 -18.44 -14.07 6.34
N GLU A 22 -19.19 -14.85 7.13
CA GLU A 22 -20.59 -14.56 7.42
C GLU A 22 -20.75 -13.19 8.12
N ASP A 23 -19.80 -12.83 8.98
CA ASP A 23 -19.77 -11.54 9.68
C ASP A 23 -19.43 -10.36 8.75
N LYS A 24 -18.92 -10.65 7.55
CA LYS A 24 -18.50 -9.66 6.55
C LYS A 24 -19.58 -9.40 5.48
N ILE A 25 -20.65 -10.18 5.46
CA ILE A 25 -21.73 -10.09 4.48
C ILE A 25 -22.99 -9.54 5.16
N PRO A 26 -23.52 -8.39 4.75
CA PRO A 26 -24.74 -7.86 5.34
C PRO A 26 -25.96 -8.73 5.01
N ALA A 27 -26.92 -8.79 5.93
CA ALA A 27 -28.13 -9.59 5.76
C ALA A 27 -28.89 -9.22 4.47
N GLY A 28 -29.24 -10.24 3.68
CA GLY A 28 -29.95 -10.07 2.40
C GLY A 28 -29.05 -9.69 1.21
N TYR A 29 -27.74 -9.57 1.40
CA TYR A 29 -26.80 -9.35 0.29
C TYR A 29 -26.25 -10.68 -0.24
N THR A 30 -26.14 -10.79 -1.57
CA THR A 30 -25.51 -11.94 -2.22
C THR A 30 -24.23 -11.47 -2.91
N PRO A 31 -23.04 -11.88 -2.42
CA PRO A 31 -21.78 -11.45 -3.01
C PRO A 31 -21.62 -11.92 -4.46
N THR A 32 -20.99 -11.09 -5.26
CA THR A 32 -20.59 -11.45 -6.63
C THR A 32 -19.51 -12.54 -6.61
N ARG A 33 -19.19 -13.15 -7.77
CA ARG A 33 -18.07 -14.10 -7.87
C ARG A 33 -16.73 -13.49 -7.46
N PHE A 34 -16.53 -12.22 -7.78
CA PHE A 34 -15.32 -11.48 -7.43
C PHE A 34 -15.22 -11.24 -5.92
N GLU A 35 -16.32 -10.83 -5.30
CA GLU A 35 -16.38 -10.65 -3.85
C GLU A 35 -16.20 -11.97 -3.09
N ASN A 36 -16.78 -13.07 -3.58
CA ASN A 36 -16.54 -14.39 -3.00
C ASN A 36 -15.07 -14.82 -3.12
N LEU A 37 -14.41 -14.54 -4.26
CA LEU A 37 -12.98 -14.78 -4.41
C LEU A 37 -12.18 -13.96 -3.40
N TRP A 38 -12.50 -12.66 -3.26
CA TRP A 38 -11.87 -11.79 -2.28
C TRP A 38 -12.04 -12.33 -0.84
N LEU A 39 -13.28 -12.64 -0.43
CA LEU A 39 -13.59 -13.19 0.90
C LEU A 39 -12.88 -14.53 1.16
N SER A 40 -12.72 -15.38 0.14
CA SER A 40 -11.98 -16.65 0.26
C SER A 40 -10.50 -16.48 0.60
N LEU A 41 -9.94 -15.29 0.36
CA LEU A 41 -8.57 -14.95 0.79
C LEU A 41 -8.50 -14.74 2.30
N PHE A 42 -9.61 -14.46 2.98
CA PHE A 42 -9.64 -14.15 4.41
C PHE A 42 -10.23 -15.28 5.26
N GLU A 43 -11.14 -16.10 4.72
CA GLU A 43 -11.84 -17.16 5.48
C GLU A 43 -10.89 -18.05 6.29
N GLY A 44 -11.14 -18.13 7.60
CA GLY A 44 -10.34 -18.92 8.55
C GLY A 44 -8.92 -18.39 8.79
N ARG A 45 -8.54 -17.22 8.24
CA ARG A 45 -7.21 -16.61 8.38
C ARG A 45 -7.28 -15.36 9.23
N ASN A 46 -6.12 -14.95 9.76
CA ASN A 46 -5.99 -13.70 10.47
C ASN A 46 -6.15 -12.51 9.49
N GLU A 47 -7.11 -11.62 9.77
CA GLU A 47 -7.45 -10.50 8.87
C GLU A 47 -6.27 -9.55 8.67
N LEU A 48 -5.58 -9.20 9.76
CA LEU A 48 -4.46 -8.27 9.78
C LEU A 48 -3.30 -8.78 8.94
N LEU A 49 -2.86 -10.01 9.17
CA LEU A 49 -1.75 -10.60 8.42
C LEU A 49 -2.13 -10.80 6.95
N THR A 50 -3.34 -11.29 6.67
CA THR A 50 -3.78 -11.53 5.29
C THR A 50 -3.85 -10.22 4.50
N PHE A 51 -4.49 -9.19 5.07
CA PHE A 51 -4.58 -7.87 4.44
C PHE A 51 -3.19 -7.29 4.20
N THR A 52 -2.31 -7.35 5.20
CA THR A 52 -0.94 -6.84 5.10
C THR A 52 -0.16 -7.53 3.99
N VAL A 53 -0.21 -8.87 3.92
CA VAL A 53 0.50 -9.62 2.88
C VAL A 53 -0.05 -9.29 1.49
N ILE A 54 -1.37 -9.23 1.31
CA ILE A 54 -1.96 -8.89 0.01
C ILE A 54 -1.57 -7.46 -0.40
N ALA A 55 -1.72 -6.50 0.50
CA ALA A 55 -1.37 -5.10 0.24
C ALA A 55 0.12 -4.94 -0.07
N PHE A 56 1.00 -5.61 0.68
CA PHE A 56 2.44 -5.55 0.50
C PHE A 56 2.85 -6.15 -0.84
N LEU A 57 2.36 -7.36 -1.16
CA LEU A 57 2.67 -7.98 -2.45
C LEU A 57 2.14 -7.17 -3.64
N MET A 58 0.96 -6.58 -3.52
CA MET A 58 0.40 -5.69 -4.54
C MET A 58 1.25 -4.43 -4.71
N HIS A 59 1.66 -3.79 -3.59
CA HIS A 59 2.53 -2.64 -3.60
C HIS A 59 3.87 -2.96 -4.29
N GLU A 60 4.57 -4.00 -3.85
CA GLU A 60 5.88 -4.39 -4.40
C GLU A 60 5.80 -4.72 -5.89
N MET A 61 4.75 -5.44 -6.30
CA MET A 61 4.52 -5.79 -7.69
C MET A 61 4.33 -4.53 -8.55
N VAL A 62 3.51 -3.58 -8.10
CA VAL A 62 3.26 -2.34 -8.85
C VAL A 62 4.49 -1.43 -8.84
N TYR A 63 5.13 -1.28 -7.69
CA TYR A 63 6.29 -0.40 -7.50
C TYR A 63 7.47 -0.84 -8.37
N PHE A 64 7.95 -2.08 -8.19
CA PHE A 64 9.07 -2.60 -8.96
C PHE A 64 8.69 -2.90 -10.41
N GLY A 65 7.46 -3.39 -10.64
CA GLY A 65 6.95 -3.65 -11.98
C GLY A 65 6.91 -2.38 -12.85
N ARG A 66 6.54 -1.23 -12.28
CA ARG A 66 6.54 0.07 -12.97
C ARG A 66 7.93 0.49 -13.45
N TYR A 67 9.00 0.09 -12.76
CA TYR A 67 10.37 0.40 -13.18
C TYR A 67 10.83 -0.45 -14.37
N VAL A 68 10.31 -1.68 -14.53
CA VAL A 68 10.76 -2.63 -15.57
C VAL A 68 10.76 -2.02 -16.98
N PRO A 69 9.70 -1.34 -17.46
CA PRO A 69 9.73 -0.70 -18.79
C PRO A 69 10.88 0.31 -18.96
N PHE A 70 11.19 1.10 -17.94
CA PHE A 70 12.27 2.09 -17.99
C PHE A 70 13.66 1.43 -17.97
N TRP A 71 13.81 0.37 -17.19
CA TRP A 71 15.02 -0.44 -17.22
C TRP A 71 15.24 -1.08 -18.59
N LEU A 72 14.19 -1.59 -19.24
CA LEU A 72 14.28 -2.11 -20.62
C LEU A 72 14.69 -1.01 -21.62
N CYS A 73 14.21 0.22 -21.43
CA CYS A 73 14.57 1.36 -22.29
C CYS A 73 16.07 1.68 -22.26
N ASP A 74 16.78 1.39 -21.16
CA ASP A 74 18.24 1.62 -21.08
C ASP A 74 19.05 0.79 -22.10
N TYR A 75 18.49 -0.34 -22.53
CA TYR A 75 19.09 -1.23 -23.52
C TYR A 75 18.76 -0.83 -24.97
N ILE A 76 17.93 0.20 -25.19
CA ILE A 76 17.53 0.68 -26.52
C ILE A 76 18.27 1.99 -26.84
N PRO A 77 19.31 1.97 -27.70
CA PRO A 77 20.16 3.14 -27.95
C PRO A 77 19.41 4.40 -28.38
N GLN A 78 18.32 4.24 -29.15
CA GLN A 78 17.48 5.31 -29.68
C GLN A 78 16.73 6.09 -28.59
N LEU A 79 16.54 5.48 -27.40
CA LEU A 79 15.84 6.09 -26.28
C LEU A 79 16.78 6.86 -25.35
N ARG A 80 18.10 6.74 -25.51
CA ARG A 80 19.09 7.42 -24.65
C ARG A 80 18.93 8.94 -24.66
N LYS A 81 18.51 9.52 -25.79
CA LYS A 81 18.25 10.96 -25.94
C LYS A 81 17.13 11.52 -25.04
N TYR A 82 16.32 10.66 -24.42
CA TYR A 82 15.26 11.07 -23.50
C TYR A 82 15.71 11.06 -22.03
N LYS A 83 16.97 10.71 -21.73
CA LYS A 83 17.51 10.78 -20.38
C LYS A 83 17.68 12.24 -19.95
N ILE A 84 17.35 12.52 -18.69
CA ILE A 84 17.46 13.87 -18.11
C ILE A 84 18.92 14.20 -17.75
N GLN A 85 19.72 13.19 -17.40
CA GLN A 85 21.10 13.35 -16.95
C GLN A 85 22.10 12.61 -17.85
N ASP A 86 22.48 13.23 -18.97
CA ASP A 86 23.39 12.62 -19.94
C ASP A 86 24.79 12.33 -19.38
N ASN A 87 25.25 13.14 -18.42
CA ASN A 87 26.58 13.04 -17.82
C ASN A 87 26.66 12.04 -16.64
N ARG A 88 25.59 11.29 -16.37
CA ARG A 88 25.52 10.33 -15.25
C ARG A 88 25.00 8.97 -15.77
N PRO A 89 25.86 8.15 -16.39
CA PRO A 89 25.44 6.84 -16.86
C PRO A 89 25.02 5.95 -15.70
N THR A 90 23.89 5.26 -15.85
CA THR A 90 23.38 4.31 -14.87
C THR A 90 24.20 3.02 -14.93
N THR A 91 25.17 2.86 -14.03
CA THR A 91 25.99 1.63 -13.96
C THR A 91 25.25 0.52 -13.21
N HIS A 92 25.59 -0.73 -13.51
CA HIS A 92 25.03 -1.89 -12.80
C HIS A 92 25.30 -1.84 -11.29
N GLU A 93 26.47 -1.37 -10.88
CA GLU A 93 26.80 -1.18 -9.46
C GLU A 93 25.88 -0.17 -8.77
N MET A 94 25.58 0.96 -9.44
CA MET A 94 24.63 1.95 -8.93
C MET A 94 23.22 1.38 -8.82
N GLN A 95 22.77 0.62 -9.83
CA GLN A 95 21.47 -0.04 -9.81
C GLN A 95 21.37 -1.04 -8.65
N MET A 96 22.40 -1.87 -8.47
CA MET A 96 22.42 -2.86 -7.39
C MET A 96 22.44 -2.20 -6.01
N ARG A 97 23.21 -1.13 -5.84
CA ARG A 97 23.21 -0.34 -4.60
C ARG A 97 21.84 0.27 -4.32
N CYS A 98 21.20 0.85 -5.34
CA CYS A 98 19.86 1.42 -5.23
C CYS A 98 18.83 0.34 -4.88
N LEU A 99 18.82 -0.79 -5.59
CA LEU A 99 17.91 -1.90 -5.35
C LEU A 99 18.03 -2.42 -3.91
N LYS A 100 19.25 -2.64 -3.41
CA LYS A 100 19.47 -3.07 -2.02
C LYS A 100 18.92 -2.06 -1.01
N SER A 101 19.14 -0.77 -1.25
CA SER A 101 18.62 0.30 -0.39
C SER A 101 17.09 0.33 -0.40
N LEU A 102 16.46 0.20 -1.57
CA LEU A 102 15.00 0.16 -1.72
C LEU A 102 14.42 -1.06 -1.02
N LEU A 103 14.95 -2.25 -1.27
CA LEU A 103 14.52 -3.47 -0.57
C LEU A 103 14.63 -3.33 0.95
N PHE A 104 15.73 -2.77 1.46
CA PHE A 104 15.85 -2.53 2.89
C PHE A 104 14.74 -1.59 3.41
N SER A 105 14.54 -0.44 2.76
CA SER A 105 13.50 0.51 3.16
C SER A 105 12.09 -0.08 3.07
N HIS A 106 11.79 -0.83 2.03
CA HIS A 106 10.49 -1.47 1.81
C HIS A 106 10.18 -2.52 2.88
N PHE A 107 11.10 -3.45 3.14
CA PHE A 107 10.84 -4.51 4.12
C PHE A 107 10.93 -4.04 5.58
N VAL A 108 11.87 -3.14 5.90
CA VAL A 108 12.16 -2.75 7.29
C VAL A 108 11.38 -1.53 7.75
N ILE A 109 11.06 -0.60 6.85
CA ILE A 109 10.32 0.63 7.18
C ILE A 109 8.88 0.52 6.72
N GLU A 110 8.65 0.25 5.43
CA GLU A 110 7.29 0.19 4.89
C GLU A 110 6.51 -1.04 5.38
N GLY A 111 7.14 -2.21 5.46
CA GLY A 111 6.49 -3.44 5.94
C GLY A 111 5.80 -3.28 7.31
N PRO A 112 6.48 -2.78 8.35
CA PRO A 112 5.85 -2.45 9.63
C PRO A 112 4.77 -1.37 9.54
N LEU A 113 4.95 -0.34 8.71
CA LEU A 113 3.93 0.70 8.51
C LEU A 113 2.67 0.10 7.87
N MET A 114 2.83 -0.83 6.93
CA MET A 114 1.72 -1.49 6.25
C MET A 114 0.96 -2.42 7.20
N LEU A 115 1.65 -3.10 8.11
CA LEU A 115 1.00 -3.81 9.22
C LEU A 115 0.18 -2.86 10.10
N GLY A 116 0.67 -1.64 10.33
CA GLY A 116 -0.04 -0.61 11.08
C GLY A 116 -1.29 -0.04 10.39
N PHE A 117 -1.46 -0.25 9.09
CA PHE A 117 -2.55 0.35 8.31
C PHE A 117 -3.94 -0.15 8.73
N LEU A 118 -4.16 -1.47 8.78
CA LEU A 118 -5.50 -2.02 9.02
C LEU A 118 -6.09 -1.55 10.37
N PRO A 119 -5.34 -1.56 11.49
CA PRO A 119 -5.81 -0.98 12.75
C PRO A 119 -6.24 0.48 12.62
N ILE A 120 -5.44 1.30 11.96
CA ILE A 120 -5.72 2.73 11.77
C ILE A 120 -6.96 2.91 10.89
N ALA A 121 -7.08 2.14 9.81
CA ALA A 121 -8.22 2.18 8.91
C ALA A 121 -9.53 1.85 9.65
N LYS A 122 -9.54 0.79 10.47
CA LYS A 122 -10.71 0.44 11.28
C LYS A 122 -11.05 1.50 12.33
N LEU A 123 -10.04 2.10 12.98
CA LEU A 123 -10.25 3.21 13.91
C LEU A 123 -10.84 4.46 13.22
N ALA A 124 -10.49 4.69 11.95
CA ALA A 124 -11.05 5.74 11.12
C ALA A 124 -12.44 5.39 10.54
N GLY A 125 -12.98 4.20 10.84
CA GLY A 125 -14.27 3.74 10.32
C GLY A 125 -14.25 3.34 8.84
N ILE A 126 -13.07 3.08 8.27
CA ILE A 126 -12.92 2.63 6.89
C ILE A 126 -13.29 1.15 6.79
N ARG A 127 -14.22 0.82 5.89
CA ARG A 127 -14.54 -0.56 5.53
C ARG A 127 -13.40 -1.15 4.70
N THR A 128 -12.93 -2.33 5.05
CA THR A 128 -11.75 -2.95 4.41
C THR A 128 -12.05 -4.33 3.83
N THR A 129 -12.78 -5.15 4.58
CA THR A 129 -13.11 -6.53 4.17
C THR A 129 -14.61 -6.79 4.11
N GLU A 130 -15.41 -5.82 4.57
CA GLU A 130 -16.87 -5.87 4.61
C GLU A 130 -17.48 -5.63 3.23
N MET A 131 -18.55 -6.35 2.91
CA MET A 131 -19.32 -6.22 1.67
C MET A 131 -20.42 -5.15 1.78
N PRO A 132 -20.87 -4.56 0.65
CA PRO A 132 -20.33 -4.68 -0.70
C PRO A 132 -19.02 -3.90 -0.85
N LEU A 133 -18.16 -4.39 -1.75
CA LEU A 133 -16.97 -3.64 -2.18
C LEU A 133 -17.38 -2.33 -2.87
N PRO A 134 -16.54 -1.28 -2.83
CA PRO A 134 -16.86 -0.01 -3.48
C PRO A 134 -17.04 -0.19 -4.98
N GLY A 135 -18.02 0.51 -5.54
CA GLY A 135 -18.25 0.53 -6.99
C GLY A 135 -17.09 1.22 -7.72
N TRP A 136 -16.90 0.90 -9.01
CA TRP A 136 -15.80 1.47 -9.79
C TRP A 136 -15.82 3.01 -9.89
N GLN A 137 -17.01 3.62 -9.84
CA GLN A 137 -17.18 5.08 -9.83
C GLN A 137 -16.66 5.70 -8.53
N GLU A 138 -16.97 5.06 -7.40
CA GLU A 138 -16.49 5.47 -6.08
C GLU A 138 -14.97 5.33 -6.01
N MET A 139 -14.43 4.19 -6.45
CA MET A 139 -12.98 3.98 -6.53
C MET A 139 -12.30 5.02 -7.42
N ALA A 140 -12.83 5.30 -8.61
CA ALA A 140 -12.24 6.28 -9.52
C ALA A 140 -12.21 7.69 -8.91
N LEU A 141 -13.29 8.10 -8.23
CA LEU A 141 -13.35 9.38 -7.54
C LEU A 141 -12.36 9.44 -6.37
N GLN A 142 -12.34 8.41 -5.52
CA GLN A 142 -11.41 8.32 -4.39
C GLN A 142 -9.95 8.38 -4.85
N ILE A 143 -9.58 7.61 -5.88
CA ILE A 143 -8.23 7.63 -6.45
C ILE A 143 -7.87 9.02 -6.98
N ALA A 144 -8.78 9.68 -7.70
CA ALA A 144 -8.53 11.02 -8.23
C ALA A 144 -8.31 12.04 -7.09
N VAL A 145 -9.13 11.99 -6.05
CA VAL A 145 -8.97 12.84 -4.86
C VAL A 145 -7.67 12.52 -4.13
N PHE A 146 -7.34 11.25 -3.93
CA PHE A 146 -6.11 10.84 -3.28
C PHE A 146 -4.88 11.29 -4.04
N PHE A 147 -4.87 11.27 -5.38
CA PHE A 147 -3.75 11.83 -6.14
C PHE A 147 -3.55 13.33 -5.91
N VAL A 148 -4.63 14.11 -5.82
CA VAL A 148 -4.51 15.55 -5.52
C VAL A 148 -3.97 15.77 -4.10
N LEU A 149 -4.50 15.04 -3.12
CA LEU A 149 -4.05 15.14 -1.73
C LEU A 149 -2.62 14.66 -1.54
N GLU A 150 -2.27 13.56 -2.20
CA GLU A 150 -0.93 12.97 -2.19
C GLU A 150 0.07 13.98 -2.75
N ASP A 151 -0.16 14.53 -3.93
CA ASP A 151 0.75 15.51 -4.56
C ASP A 151 0.89 16.77 -3.70
N PHE A 152 -0.23 17.28 -3.18
CA PHE A 152 -0.23 18.44 -2.29
C PHE A 152 0.60 18.19 -1.03
N TRP A 153 0.33 17.10 -0.30
CA TRP A 153 1.04 16.76 0.93
C TRP A 153 2.53 16.51 0.66
N HIS A 154 2.86 15.73 -0.37
CA HIS A 154 4.25 15.44 -0.75
C HIS A 154 5.01 16.72 -1.03
N TYR A 155 4.45 17.64 -1.82
CA TYR A 155 5.10 18.92 -2.13
C TYR A 155 5.41 19.73 -0.85
N TRP A 156 4.42 19.90 0.02
CA TRP A 156 4.57 20.75 1.21
C TRP A 156 5.48 20.15 2.27
N ILE A 157 5.41 18.84 2.51
CA ILE A 157 6.30 18.17 3.45
C ILE A 157 7.71 18.10 2.92
N HIS A 158 7.90 17.82 1.63
CA HIS A 158 9.22 17.87 1.01
C HIS A 158 9.83 19.26 1.16
N ARG A 159 9.07 20.32 0.86
CA ARG A 159 9.51 21.71 1.05
C ARG A 159 9.83 22.03 2.51
N LEU A 160 9.03 21.52 3.46
CA LEU A 160 9.26 21.70 4.89
C LEU A 160 10.56 21.04 5.34
N PHE A 161 10.86 19.83 4.87
CA PHE A 161 12.14 19.16 5.19
C PHE A 161 13.34 19.80 4.49
N HIS A 162 13.14 20.63 3.48
CA HIS A 162 14.18 21.51 2.93
C HIS A 162 14.33 22.84 3.70
N TRP A 163 13.57 23.06 4.77
CA TRP A 163 13.77 24.20 5.65
C TRP A 163 14.88 23.90 6.67
N GLY A 164 15.86 24.78 6.78
CA GLY A 164 17.15 24.54 7.46
C GLY A 164 17.14 23.77 8.78
N PRO A 165 16.24 24.04 9.75
CA PRO A 165 16.17 23.28 11.00
C PRO A 165 15.79 21.79 10.84
N LEU A 166 15.23 21.42 9.69
CA LEU A 166 14.70 20.09 9.38
C LEU A 166 15.42 19.39 8.21
N TYR A 167 16.47 20.00 7.64
CA TYR A 167 17.27 19.46 6.53
C TYR A 167 18.52 18.73 7.03
#